data_AF-A0A0M6Y423-F1
#
_entry.id   AF-A0A0M6Y423-F1
#
_cell.length_a   1.000
_cell.length_b   1.000
_cell.length_c   1.000
_cell.angle_alpha   90.00
_cell.angle_beta   90.00
_cell.angle_gamma   90.00
#
_symmetry.space_group_name_H-M   'P 1'
#
loop_
_entity.id
_entity.type
_entity.pdbx_description
1 polymer ?
#
loop_
_entity_poly.entity_id
_entity_poly.type
_entity_poly.pdbx_seq_one_letter_code
_entity_poly.pdbx_strand_id
1 'polypeptide(L)'
;MSDQPQKPLWQTIVISLVMTALLAGIAWAVWTYANSSVQNFAPGTLLRDLRFFVGLLAVFLVLSILDRFIEFVKAKLGGGH
;
A
#
# COMPACT_ATOMS: atom_id res chain seq x y z
N MET A 1 33.21 -21.95 -6.31
CA MET A 1 32.27 -21.11 -5.55
C MET A 1 31.40 -20.41 -6.58
N SER A 2 30.08 -20.59 -6.54
CA SER A 2 29.16 -19.98 -7.51
C SER A 2 29.03 -18.49 -7.23
N ASP A 3 29.62 -17.66 -8.09
CA ASP A 3 29.39 -16.21 -8.11
C ASP A 3 27.91 -15.96 -8.36
N GLN A 4 27.17 -15.62 -7.29
CA GLN A 4 25.82 -15.08 -7.46
C GLN A 4 25.97 -13.67 -8.04
N PRO A 5 25.31 -13.34 -9.16
CA PRO A 5 25.38 -12.00 -9.71
C PRO A 5 24.80 -11.04 -8.67
N GLN A 6 25.68 -10.28 -8.03
CA GLN A 6 25.32 -9.29 -7.03
C GLN A 6 24.49 -8.23 -7.74
N LYS A 7 23.16 -8.30 -7.60
CA LYS A 7 22.23 -7.33 -8.20
C LYS A 7 22.76 -5.92 -7.89
N PRO A 8 22.96 -5.08 -8.90
CA PRO A 8 23.64 -3.81 -8.70
C PRO A 8 22.85 -2.93 -7.74
N LEU A 9 23.54 -2.36 -6.76
CA LEU A 9 22.95 -1.64 -5.62
C LEU A 9 21.98 -0.52 -6.06
N TRP A 10 22.24 0.11 -7.21
CA TRP A 10 21.36 1.11 -7.81
C TRP A 10 19.99 0.55 -8.23
N GLN A 11 19.92 -0.69 -8.73
CA GLN A 11 18.63 -1.32 -9.06
C GLN A 11 17.78 -1.53 -7.82
N THR A 12 18.38 -1.97 -6.72
CA THR A 12 17.66 -2.13 -5.45
C THR A 12 17.13 -0.79 -4.94
N ILE A 13 17.93 0.28 -5.01
CA ILE A 13 17.49 1.62 -4.61
C ILE A 13 16.31 2.09 -5.48
N VAL A 14 16.42 1.95 -6.80
CA VAL A 14 15.36 2.38 -7.72
C VAL A 14 14.08 1.57 -7.53
N ILE A 15 14.18 0.25 -7.38
CA ILE A 15 13.01 -0.62 -7.14
C ILE A 15 12.33 -0.26 -5.81
N SER A 16 13.10 -0.07 -4.74
CA SER A 16 12.56 0.37 -3.45
C SER A 16 11.89 1.72 -3.57
N LEU A 17 12.51 2.69 -4.26
CA LEU A 17 11.93 4.03 -4.46
C LEU A 17 10.61 3.95 -5.22
N VAL A 18 10.54 3.16 -6.30
CA VAL A 18 9.33 2.96 -7.10
C VAL A 18 8.25 2.27 -6.28
N MET A 19 8.58 1.24 -5.52
CA MET A 19 7.65 0.57 -4.60
C MET A 19 7.10 1.54 -3.55
N THR A 20 7.98 2.32 -2.90
CA THR A 20 7.57 3.32 -1.91
C THR A 20 6.65 4.36 -2.52
N ALA A 21 6.98 4.88 -3.71
CA ALA A 21 6.15 5.85 -4.41
C ALA A 21 4.78 5.28 -4.78
N LEU A 22 4.72 4.02 -5.23
CA LEU A 22 3.47 3.30 -5.51
C LEU A 22 2.60 3.15 -4.26
N LEU A 23 3.18 2.65 -3.16
CA LEU A 23 2.45 2.47 -1.90
C LEU A 23 1.96 3.80 -1.34
N ALA A 24 2.81 4.84 -1.39
CA ALA A 24 2.43 6.19 -0.97
C ALA A 24 1.32 6.77 -1.85
N GLY A 25 1.37 6.56 -3.17
CA GLY A 25 0.35 6.99 -4.11
C GLY A 25 -0.99 6.30 -3.86
N ILE A 26 -0.99 4.98 -3.63
CA ILE A 26 -2.19 4.22 -3.27
C ILE A 26 -2.75 4.70 -1.94
N ALA A 27 -1.91 4.85 -0.91
CA ALA A 27 -2.33 5.34 0.39
C ALA A 27 -2.94 6.75 0.29
N TRP A 28 -2.32 7.64 -0.48
CA TRP A 28 -2.85 8.97 -0.73
C TRP A 28 -4.22 8.92 -1.43
N ALA A 29 -4.34 8.18 -2.53
CA ALA A 29 -5.60 8.10 -3.27
C ALA A 29 -6.74 7.54 -2.42
N VAL A 30 -6.48 6.47 -1.66
CA VAL A 30 -7.44 5.85 -0.73
C VAL A 30 -7.84 6.83 0.36
N TRP A 31 -6.87 7.54 0.94
CA TRP A 31 -7.12 8.57 1.94
C TRP A 31 -8.01 9.68 1.39
N THR A 32 -7.67 10.23 0.22
CA THR A 32 -8.42 11.33 -0.39
C THR A 32 -9.86 10.91 -0.69
N TYR A 33 -10.05 9.69 -1.22
CA TYR A 33 -11.37 9.16 -1.54
C TYR A 33 -12.21 8.89 -0.28
N ALA A 34 -11.62 8.26 0.74
CA ALA A 34 -12.28 8.01 2.01
C ALA A 34 -12.66 9.32 2.73
N ASN A 35 -11.74 10.28 2.78
CA ASN A 35 -11.97 11.58 3.40
C ASN A 35 -13.05 12.39 2.67
N SER A 36 -13.04 12.39 1.33
CA SER A 36 -14.07 13.06 0.53
C SER A 36 -15.43 12.40 0.69
N SER A 37 -15.48 11.05 0.75
CA SER A 37 -16.72 10.32 0.99
C SER A 37 -17.33 10.67 2.35
N VAL A 38 -16.55 10.64 3.44
CA VAL A 38 -17.04 10.98 4.78
C VAL A 38 -17.53 12.44 4.85
N GLN A 39 -16.86 13.36 4.16
CA GLN A 39 -17.27 14.75 4.09
C GLN A 39 -18.63 14.94 3.39
N ASN A 40 -18.90 14.17 2.33
CA ASN A 40 -20.17 14.23 1.62
C ASN A 40 -21.34 13.64 2.43
N PHE A 41 -21.08 12.61 3.24
CA PHE A 41 -22.14 11.94 4.00
C PHE A 41 -22.51 12.64 5.31
N ALA A 42 -21.60 13.35 5.98
CA ALA A 42 -21.95 14.10 7.18
C ALA A 42 -20.95 15.25 7.51
N PRO A 43 -21.35 16.53 7.34
CA PRO A 43 -20.45 17.69 7.41
C PRO A 43 -20.18 18.25 8.83
N GLY A 44 -20.14 17.41 9.88
CA GLY A 44 -20.00 17.83 11.28
C GLY A 44 -18.57 17.81 11.85
N THR A 45 -18.33 18.50 12.97
CA THR A 45 -17.02 18.60 13.64
C THR A 45 -16.53 17.30 14.29
N LEU A 46 -17.40 16.48 14.88
CA LEU A 46 -17.02 15.16 15.42
C LEU A 46 -16.49 14.19 14.35
N LEU A 47 -16.92 14.38 13.11
CA LEU A 47 -16.52 13.54 11.98
C LEU A 47 -15.15 13.97 11.43
N ARG A 48 -14.59 15.08 11.90
CA ARG A 48 -13.21 15.48 11.60
C ARG A 48 -12.17 14.54 12.19
N ASP A 49 -12.50 13.93 13.32
CA ASP A 49 -11.68 12.88 13.93
C ASP A 49 -12.02 11.53 13.29
N LEU A 50 -13.31 11.24 13.07
CA LEU A 50 -13.73 9.98 12.43
C LEU A 50 -13.16 9.82 11.00
N ARG A 51 -13.11 10.89 10.19
CA ARG A 51 -12.50 10.85 8.84
C ARG A 51 -11.01 10.53 8.86
N PHE A 52 -10.30 10.94 9.92
CA PHE A 52 -8.89 10.60 10.09
C PHE A 52 -8.74 9.10 10.40
N PHE A 53 -9.56 8.57 11.32
CA PHE A 53 -9.59 7.15 11.62
C PHE A 53 -10.06 6.28 10.44
N VAL A 54 -11.08 6.71 9.70
CA VAL A 54 -11.59 6.01 8.51
C VAL A 54 -10.56 6.04 7.39
N GLY A 55 -9.87 7.18 7.19
CA GLY A 55 -8.76 7.26 6.25
C GLY A 55 -7.63 6.30 6.60
N LEU A 56 -7.22 6.24 7.88
CA LEU A 56 -6.17 5.33 8.34
C LEU A 56 -6.60 3.88 8.20
N LEU A 57 -7.84 3.56 8.56
CA LEU A 57 -8.42 2.22 8.40
C LEU A 57 -8.47 1.81 6.93
N ALA A 58 -8.88 2.70 6.04
CA ALA A 58 -8.96 2.42 4.61
C ALA A 58 -7.57 2.16 4.02
N VAL A 59 -6.58 2.99 4.36
CA VAL A 59 -5.19 2.78 3.95
C VAL A 59 -4.67 1.45 4.48
N PHE A 60 -4.89 1.16 5.77
CA PHE A 60 -4.50 -0.09 6.39
C PHE A 60 -5.10 -1.29 5.66
N LEU A 61 -6.42 -1.30 5.44
CA LEU A 61 -7.11 -2.39 4.75
C LEU A 61 -6.58 -2.61 3.34
N VAL A 62 -6.37 -1.54 2.56
CA VAL A 62 -5.86 -1.64 1.20
C VAL A 62 -4.44 -2.20 1.20
N LEU A 63 -3.56 -1.71 2.06
CA LEU A 63 -2.20 -2.22 2.18
C LEU A 63 -2.18 -3.68 2.65
N SER A 64 -3.04 -4.06 3.59
CA SER A 64 -3.18 -5.45 4.05
C SER A 64 -3.68 -6.38 2.95
N ILE A 65 -4.67 -5.95 2.15
CA ILE A 65 -5.15 -6.73 1.01
C ILE A 65 -4.04 -6.87 -0.04
N LEU A 66 -3.30 -5.79 -0.30
CA LEU A 66 -2.21 -5.80 -1.27
C LEU A 66 -1.08 -6.74 -0.83
N ASP A 67 -0.71 -6.71 0.44
CA ASP A 67 0.28 -7.62 1.02
C ASP A 67 -0.16 -9.07 0.90
N ARG A 68 -1.43 -9.37 1.26
CA ARG A 68 -2.00 -10.71 1.12
C ARG A 68 -2.09 -11.18 -0.33
N PHE A 69 -2.31 -10.26 -1.27
CA PHE A 69 -2.27 -10.57 -2.70
C PHE A 69 -0.85 -10.89 -3.16
N ILE A 70 0.16 -10.15 -2.69
CA ILE A 70 1.58 -10.43 -2.97
C ILE A 70 1.96 -11.80 -2.39
N GLU A 71 1.58 -12.11 -1.15
CA GLU A 71 1.78 -13.43 -0.55
C GLU A 71 1.10 -14.54 -1.35
N PHE A 72 -0.14 -14.34 -1.77
CA PHE A 72 -0.88 -15.29 -2.61
C PHE A 72 -0.18 -15.53 -3.95
N VAL A 73 0.27 -14.47 -4.62
CA VAL A 73 1.01 -14.57 -5.89
C VAL A 73 2.36 -15.26 -5.66
N LYS A 74 3.09 -14.95 -4.58
CA LYS A 74 4.32 -15.65 -4.20
C LYS A 74 4.07 -17.14 -3.95
N ALA A 75 3.00 -17.49 -3.24
CA ALA A 75 2.64 -18.89 -2.97
C ALA A 75 2.25 -19.62 -4.27
N LYS A 76 1.56 -18.95 -5.19
CA LYS A 76 1.15 -19.54 -6.47
C LYS A 76 2.30 -19.70 -7.46
N LEU A 77 3.26 -18.77 -7.48
CA LEU A 77 4.44 -18.80 -8.36
C LEU A 77 5.61 -19.59 -7.76
N GLY A 78 5.73 -19.64 -6.44
CA GLY A 78 6.77 -20.39 -5.71
C GLY A 78 6.37 -21.81 -5.33
N GLY A 79 5.07 -22.14 -5.29
CA GLY A 79 4.53 -23.46 -4.93
C GLY A 79 4.51 -24.48 -6.07
N GLY A 80 5.50 -24.42 -6.97
CA GLY A 80 5.74 -25.40 -8.01
C GLY A 80 7.03 -26.18 -7.77
N HIS A 81 7.20 -26.77 -6.59
CA HIS A 81 8.15 -27.84 -6.28
C HIS A 81 7.67 -28.61 -5.05
#